data_AF-A4GHJ4-F1
#
_entry.id   AF-A4GHJ4-F1
#
_cell.length_a   1.000
_cell.length_b   1.000
_cell.length_c   1.000
_cell.angle_alpha   90.00
_cell.angle_beta   90.00
_cell.angle_gamma   90.00
#
_symmetry.space_group_name_H-M   'P 1'
#
loop_
_entity.id
_entity.type
_entity.pdbx_description
1 polymer ?
#
loop_
_entity_poly.entity_id
_entity_poly.type
_entity_poly.pdbx_seq_one_letter_code
_entity_poly.pdbx_strand_id
1 'polypeptide(L)' 'MEISELEPKIKDTQVELIRHQEKTQKFKEYVQGLLIGLYTQDEFNRRVDVIFNETFKRDTHD' A
#
# COMPACT_ATOMS: atom_id res chain seq x y z
N MET A 1 27.25 9.20 17.02
CA MET A 1 26.18 8.21 16.80
C MET A 1 26.85 6.86 16.78
N GLU A 2 26.57 6.03 17.78
CA GLU A 2 27.19 4.71 17.89
C GLU A 2 26.55 3.73 16.89
N ILE A 3 27.33 2.78 16.37
CA ILE A 3 26.87 1.80 15.37
C ILE A 3 25.65 1.00 15.87
N SER A 4 25.59 0.77 17.19
CA SER A 4 24.50 0.07 17.88
C SER A 4 23.14 0.77 17.82
N GLU A 5 23.11 2.10 17.64
CA GLU A 5 21.86 2.88 17.51
C GLU A 5 21.34 2.93 16.06
N LEU A 6 22.21 2.61 15.08
CA LEU A 6 21.89 2.65 13.66
C LEU A 6 21.26 1.34 13.16
N GLU A 7 21.72 0.19 13.66
CA GLU A 7 21.16 -1.13 13.31
C GLU A 7 19.64 -1.29 13.55
N PRO A 8 19.06 -0.90 14.71
CA PRO A 8 17.61 -1.01 14.92
C PRO A 8 16.82 -0.10 13.96
N LYS A 9 17.29 1.14 13.72
CA LYS A 9 16.64 2.07 12.77
C LYS A 9 16.64 1.54 11.33
N ILE A 10 17.71 0.86 10.93
CA ILE A 10 17.80 0.22 9.61
C ILE A 10 16.79 -0.94 9.51
N LYS A 11 16.63 -1.76 10.56
CA LYS A 11 15.64 -2.84 10.59
C LYS A 11 14.21 -2.29 10.52
N ASP A 12 13.89 -1.26 11.29
CA ASP A 12 12.56 -0.64 11.27
C ASP A 12 12.24 -0.08 9.88
N THR A 13 13.20 0.60 9.26
CA THR A 13 13.08 1.13 7.87
C THR A 13 12.88 0.01 6.85
N GLN A 14 13.57 -1.13 7.00
CA GLN A 14 13.40 -2.29 6.12
C GLN A 14 12.03 -2.94 6.27
N VAL A 15 11.50 -3.04 7.49
CA VAL A 15 10.16 -3.57 7.75
C VAL A 15 9.10 -2.68 7.12
N GLU A 16 9.22 -1.36 7.27
CA GLU A 16 8.32 -0.39 6.65
C GLU A 16 8.36 -0.49 5.12
N LEU A 17 9.57 -0.61 4.53
CA LEU A 17 9.75 -0.79 3.10
C LEU A 17 9.07 -2.06 2.57
N ILE A 18 9.27 -3.21 3.23
CA ILE A 18 8.64 -4.49 2.86
C ILE A 18 7.12 -4.35 2.91
N ARG A 19 6.58 -3.75 3.98
CA ARG A 19 5.15 -3.54 4.13
C ARG A 19 4.56 -2.64 3.03
N HIS A 20 5.28 -1.59 2.63
CA HIS A 20 4.87 -0.76 1.49
C HIS A 20 4.91 -1.53 0.16
N GLN A 21 5.89 -2.39 -0.05
CA GLN A 21 5.96 -3.25 -1.24
C GLN A 21 4.78 -4.21 -1.30
N GLU A 22 4.43 -4.87 -0.18
CA GLU A 22 3.27 -5.74 -0.09
C GLU A 22 1.94 -5.00 -0.33
N LYS A 23 1.77 -3.82 0.27
CA LYS A 23 0.59 -2.95 0.03
C LYS A 23 0.50 -2.57 -1.45
N THR A 24 1.61 -2.18 -2.07
CA THR A 24 1.63 -1.82 -3.50
C THR A 24 1.26 -3.00 -4.40
N GLN A 25 1.75 -4.19 -4.10
CA GLN A 25 1.42 -5.39 -4.86
C GLN A 25 -0.07 -5.73 -4.75
N LYS A 26 -0.66 -5.68 -3.55
CA LYS A 26 -2.10 -5.89 -3.33
C LYS A 26 -2.95 -4.86 -4.08
N PHE A 27 -2.57 -3.58 -4.01
CA PHE A 27 -3.27 -2.52 -4.74
C PHE A 27 -3.32 -2.81 -6.25
N LYS A 28 -2.18 -3.19 -6.83
CA LYS A 28 -2.09 -3.56 -8.24
C LYS A 28 -3.01 -4.74 -8.60
N GLU A 29 -3.01 -5.80 -7.80
CA GLU A 29 -3.86 -6.97 -8.02
C GLU A 29 -5.36 -6.61 -7.99
N TYR A 30 -5.78 -5.80 -7.02
CA TYR A 30 -7.18 -5.37 -6.91
C TYR A 30 -7.61 -4.46 -8.06
N VAL A 31 -6.77 -3.51 -8.47
CA VAL A 31 -7.07 -2.66 -9.63
C VAL A 31 -7.10 -3.46 -10.93
N GLN A 32 -6.19 -4.42 -11.11
CA GLN A 32 -6.20 -5.31 -12.29
C GLN A 32 -7.45 -6.21 -12.34
N GLY A 33 -8.04 -6.53 -11.18
CA GLY A 33 -9.32 -7.23 -11.09
C GLY A 33 -10.53 -6.39 -11.53
N LEU A 34 -10.39 -5.07 -11.67
CA LEU A 34 -11.45 -4.21 -12.20
C LEU A 34 -11.52 -4.32 -13.72
N LEU A 35 -12.62 -4.87 -14.23
CA LEU A 35 -12.89 -4.92 -15.66
C LEU A 35 -13.36 -3.55 -16.16
N ILE A 36 -12.51 -2.88 -16.93
CA ILE A 36 -12.75 -1.52 -17.45
C ILE A 36 -14.06 -1.43 -18.26
N GLY A 37 -14.49 -2.52 -18.91
CA GLY A 37 -15.73 -2.55 -19.70
C GLY A 37 -17.03 -2.69 -18.89
N LEU A 38 -16.95 -2.87 -17.57
CA LEU A 38 -18.12 -3.03 -16.70
C LEU A 38 -18.56 -1.74 -16.01
N TYR A 39 -17.75 -0.68 -16.08
CA TYR A 39 -17.97 0.54 -15.32
C TYR A 39 -17.88 1.75 -16.23
N THR A 40 -18.64 2.79 -15.89
CA THR A 40 -18.34 4.13 -16.41
C THR A 40 -16.97 4.58 -15.90
N GLN A 41 -16.35 5.55 -16.58
CA GLN A 41 -15.06 6.09 -16.15
C GLN A 41 -15.10 6.61 -14.71
N ASP A 42 -16.19 7.29 -14.31
CA ASP A 42 -16.35 7.82 -12.96
C ASP A 42 -16.48 6.73 -11.90
N GLU A 43 -17.23 5.65 -12.20
CA GLU A 43 -17.35 4.50 -11.29
C GLU A 43 -16.05 3.74 -11.16
N PHE A 44 -15.31 3.59 -12.26
CA PHE A 44 -13.98 2.99 -12.24
C PHE A 44 -13.04 3.80 -11.33
N ASN A 45 -12.99 5.12 -11.52
CA ASN A 45 -12.15 6.01 -10.70
C ASN A 45 -12.52 5.91 -9.21
N ARG A 46 -13.81 5.97 -8.87
CA ARG A 46 -14.27 5.82 -7.47
C ARG A 46 -13.86 4.48 -6.86
N ARG A 47 -13.91 3.39 -7.63
CA ARG A 47 -13.48 2.07 -7.15
C ARG A 47 -11.99 2.01 -6.92
N VAL A 48 -11.18 2.56 -7.83
CA VAL A 48 -9.73 2.68 -7.64
C VAL A 48 -9.40 3.47 -6.37
N ASP A 49 -10.10 4.59 -6.14
CA ASP A 49 -9.91 5.42 -4.94
C ASP A 49 -10.24 4.65 -3.65
N VAL A 50 -11.33 3.87 -3.64
CA VAL A 50 -11.68 3.01 -2.50
C VAL A 50 -10.59 1.97 -2.24
N ILE A 51 -10.13 1.27 -3.28
CA ILE A 51 -9.07 0.26 -3.18
C ILE A 51 -7.77 0.89 -2.64
N PHE A 52 -7.40 2.07 -3.13
CA PHE A 52 -6.23 2.80 -2.65
C PHE A 52 -6.35 3.11 -1.15
N ASN A 53 -7.48 3.70 -0.75
CA ASN A 53 -7.71 4.08 0.64
C ASN A 53 -7.74 2.86 1.56
N GLU A 54 -8.30 1.74 1.14
CA GLU A 54 -8.28 0.51 1.93
C GLU A 54 -6.88 -0.09 2.04
N THR A 55 -6.11 -0.08 0.96
CA THR A 55 -4.77 -0.69 0.91
C THR A 55 -3.74 0.12 1.71
N PHE A 56 -3.83 1.44 1.67
CA PHE A 56 -2.87 2.36 2.28
C PHE A 56 -3.40 3.08 3.53
N LYS A 57 -4.55 2.65 4.07
CA LYS A 57 -4.97 3.06 5.41
C LYS A 57 -3.80 2.84 6.38
N ARG A 58 -3.51 3.88 7.18
CA ARG A 58 -2.58 3.77 8.31
C ARG A 58 -3.24 2.84 9.30
N ASP A 59 -2.54 1.77 9.66
CA ASP A 59 -3.00 0.91 10.72
C ASP A 59 -2.94 1.74 12.01
N THR A 60 -4.06 1.94 12.68
CA THR A 60 -4.16 2.74 13.92
C THR A 60 -3.45 2.09 15.12
N HIS A 61 -2.57 1.12 14.88
CA HIS A 61 -1.87 0.32 15.87
C HIS A 61 -0.33 0.28 15.67
N ASP A 62 0.21 1.12 14.77
CA ASP A 62 1.66 1.38 14.70
C ASP A 62 2.09 2.46 15.70
#